data_AF-A2G4R5-F1
#
_entry.id   AF-A2G4R5-F1
#
_cell.length_a   1.000
_cell.length_b   1.000
_cell.length_c   1.000
_cell.angle_alpha   90.00
_cell.angle_beta   90.00
_cell.angle_gamma   90.00
#
_symmetry.space_group_name_H-M   'P 1'
#
loop_
_entity.id
_entity.type
_entity.pdbx_description
1 polymer ?
#
loop_
_entity_poly.entity_id
_entity_poly.type
_entity_poly.pdbx_seq_one_letter_code
_entity_poly.pdbx_strand_id
1 'polypeptide(L)'
;MSNYSYGGGGPGQLGGGGATDIRLLPGNYDNYTSLKSRIIVAAGAGASDTSDVGGPGGTIEGFNSKRDYGKGGTQTSGGQGNIDGSFGKGGENPNRIDGTGNGAGGSGYFGGGSLTNANDCGGGGGSSFISGYPGCVAITGDSTENLIKFRTGYFKSIHYSGLKFEDPIMINGKSEMPSPNGSIETGHSGNGYIRITSFSLCVNSSIQNIYHFYLLFLLIFESSIFILCN
;
A
#
# COMPACT_ATOMS: atom_id res chain seq x y z
N MET A 1 -28.50 -8.27 -5.58
CA MET A 1 -27.69 -7.10 -5.16
C MET A 1 -26.31 -7.33 -5.71
N SER A 2 -25.82 -6.46 -6.59
CA SER A 2 -24.50 -6.61 -7.19
C SER A 2 -23.42 -6.29 -6.16
N ASN A 3 -22.42 -7.16 -6.12
CA ASN A 3 -21.23 -7.13 -5.30
C ASN A 3 -20.39 -5.87 -5.58
N TYR A 4 -20.71 -4.73 -4.96
CA TYR A 4 -19.96 -3.48 -5.15
C TYR A 4 -18.70 -3.50 -4.29
N SER A 5 -17.62 -4.05 -4.82
CA SER A 5 -16.30 -3.63 -4.38
C SER A 5 -15.40 -3.41 -5.59
N TYR A 6 -14.79 -2.22 -5.63
CA TYR A 6 -13.88 -1.78 -6.68
C TYR A 6 -12.47 -1.66 -6.09
N GLY A 7 -11.43 -1.75 -6.93
CA GLY A 7 -10.05 -1.58 -6.48
C GLY A 7 -9.52 -2.71 -5.59
N GLY A 8 -10.15 -3.90 -5.63
CA GLY A 8 -9.70 -5.11 -4.95
C GLY A 8 -10.30 -5.34 -3.56
N GLY A 9 -11.16 -4.46 -3.05
CA GLY A 9 -11.87 -4.73 -1.80
C GLY A 9 -12.71 -6.02 -1.92
N GLY A 10 -12.90 -6.71 -0.80
CA GLY A 10 -13.69 -7.95 -0.80
C GLY A 10 -15.16 -7.65 -1.08
N PRO A 11 -15.83 -8.37 -2.01
CA PRO A 11 -17.28 -8.34 -2.09
C PRO A 11 -17.93 -9.07 -0.92
N GLY A 12 -19.10 -8.59 -0.52
CA GLY A 12 -19.94 -9.14 0.55
C GLY A 12 -21.27 -8.38 0.61
N GLN A 13 -22.09 -8.67 1.62
CA GLN A 13 -23.28 -7.86 1.90
C GLN A 13 -22.89 -6.38 2.08
N LEU A 14 -21.80 -6.15 2.81
CA LEU A 14 -21.12 -4.86 2.91
C LEU A 14 -19.70 -5.04 2.38
N GLY A 15 -19.43 -4.43 1.22
CA GLY A 15 -18.16 -4.53 0.53
C GLY A 15 -17.04 -3.79 1.26
N GLY A 16 -15.85 -4.36 1.24
CA GLY A 16 -14.64 -3.69 1.74
C GLY A 16 -14.21 -2.56 0.80
N GLY A 17 -13.44 -1.61 1.32
CA GLY A 17 -12.88 -0.50 0.57
C GLY A 17 -11.76 -0.95 -0.39
N GLY A 18 -11.74 -0.32 -1.56
CA GLY A 18 -10.70 -0.48 -2.58
C GLY A 18 -9.39 0.21 -2.23
N ALA A 19 -8.29 -0.27 -2.80
CA ALA A 19 -6.98 0.33 -2.67
C ALA A 19 -6.75 1.33 -3.80
N THR A 20 -5.95 2.34 -3.51
CA THR A 20 -5.47 3.32 -4.48
C THR A 20 -3.98 3.11 -4.66
N ASP A 21 -3.51 2.91 -5.90
CA ASP A 21 -2.14 2.51 -6.15
C ASP A 21 -1.55 3.12 -7.43
N ILE A 22 -0.21 3.21 -7.46
CA ILE A 22 0.57 3.54 -8.66
C ILE A 22 1.26 2.26 -9.13
N ARG A 23 1.03 1.89 -10.39
CA ARG A 23 1.55 0.67 -11.03
C ARG A 23 2.52 1.01 -12.15
N LEU A 24 3.57 0.19 -12.29
CA LEU A 24 4.45 0.26 -13.44
C LEU A 24 3.87 -0.46 -14.67
N LEU A 25 2.98 -1.43 -14.45
CA LEU A 25 2.31 -2.20 -15.50
C LEU A 25 0.79 -2.01 -15.40
N PRO A 26 0.11 -1.68 -16.52
CA PRO A 26 -1.33 -1.54 -16.53
C PRO A 26 -2.02 -2.90 -16.37
N GLY A 27 -3.26 -2.87 -15.90
CA GLY A 27 -4.10 -4.04 -15.78
C GLY A 27 -5.30 -3.78 -14.88
N ASN A 28 -6.26 -4.71 -14.92
CA ASN A 28 -7.42 -4.66 -14.04
C ASN A 28 -7.01 -4.81 -12.57
N TYR A 29 -7.95 -4.54 -11.67
CA TYR A 29 -7.71 -4.56 -10.22
C TYR A 29 -7.24 -5.93 -9.70
N ASP A 30 -7.59 -7.02 -10.38
CA ASP A 30 -7.29 -8.40 -10.01
C ASP A 30 -6.13 -9.03 -10.81
N ASN A 31 -5.59 -8.31 -11.80
CA ASN A 31 -4.49 -8.81 -12.61
C ASN A 31 -3.21 -8.89 -11.79
N TYR A 32 -2.75 -10.10 -11.51
CA TYR A 32 -1.59 -10.34 -10.65
C TYR A 32 -0.32 -9.64 -11.14
N THR A 33 -0.03 -9.65 -12.45
CA THR A 33 1.16 -8.99 -13.02
C THR A 33 1.13 -7.48 -12.79
N SER A 34 -0.03 -6.85 -12.95
CA SER A 34 -0.25 -5.44 -12.67
C SER A 34 -0.16 -5.14 -11.17
N LEU A 35 -0.83 -5.93 -10.31
CA LEU A 35 -0.78 -5.81 -8.85
C LEU A 35 0.65 -5.96 -8.30
N LYS A 36 1.44 -6.87 -8.86
CA LYS A 36 2.84 -7.06 -8.48
C LYS A 36 3.66 -5.79 -8.73
N SER A 37 3.34 -5.04 -9.78
CA SER A 37 4.07 -3.83 -10.21
C SER A 37 3.75 -2.55 -9.42
N ARG A 38 2.99 -2.65 -8.32
CA ARG A 38 2.61 -1.51 -7.47
C ARG A 38 3.80 -0.97 -6.69
N ILE A 39 4.09 0.31 -6.84
CA ILE A 39 5.18 1.02 -6.13
C ILE A 39 4.68 1.87 -4.96
N ILE A 40 3.40 2.25 -4.97
CA ILE A 40 2.65 2.84 -3.85
C ILE A 40 1.30 2.15 -3.79
N VAL A 41 0.83 1.85 -2.57
CA VAL A 41 -0.50 1.34 -2.26
C VAL A 41 -1.01 2.04 -1.01
N ALA A 42 -2.05 2.86 -1.16
CA ALA A 42 -2.89 3.34 -0.07
C ALA A 42 -4.05 2.34 0.10
N ALA A 43 -4.07 1.66 1.24
CA ALA A 43 -5.00 0.57 1.48
C ALA A 43 -6.42 1.04 1.81
N GLY A 44 -7.40 0.23 1.41
CA GLY A 44 -8.80 0.40 1.76
C GLY A 44 -9.13 -0.12 3.16
N ALA A 45 -10.18 0.43 3.75
CA ALA A 45 -10.73 -0.04 5.01
C ALA A 45 -11.58 -1.31 4.83
N GLY A 46 -11.70 -2.12 5.88
CA GLY A 46 -12.72 -3.16 5.95
C GLY A 46 -14.12 -2.58 6.07
N ALA A 47 -15.13 -3.33 5.66
CA ALA A 47 -16.52 -2.93 5.77
C ALA A 47 -16.96 -2.85 7.24
N SER A 48 -17.78 -1.86 7.56
CA SER A 48 -18.50 -1.79 8.85
C SER A 48 -19.89 -2.39 8.68
N ASP A 49 -20.40 -3.03 9.73
CA ASP A 49 -21.76 -3.55 9.79
C ASP A 49 -22.41 -3.10 11.11
N THR A 50 -23.69 -3.38 11.33
CA THR A 50 -24.49 -2.80 12.43
C THR A 50 -23.91 -3.06 13.82
N SER A 51 -23.22 -4.19 14.03
CA SER A 51 -22.69 -4.57 15.33
C SER A 51 -21.19 -4.30 15.51
N ASP A 52 -20.49 -3.85 14.46
CA ASP A 52 -19.03 -3.68 14.47
C ASP A 52 -18.49 -2.75 13.38
N VAL A 53 -17.46 -1.99 13.72
CA VAL A 53 -16.84 -1.02 12.81
C VAL A 53 -15.66 -1.69 12.11
N GLY A 54 -15.59 -1.54 10.79
CA GLY A 54 -14.52 -2.05 9.96
C GLY A 54 -13.16 -1.42 10.29
N GLY A 55 -12.10 -2.19 10.08
CA GLY A 55 -10.74 -1.74 10.35
C GLY A 55 -10.24 -0.76 9.27
N PRO A 56 -9.73 0.43 9.63
CA PRO A 56 -9.13 1.32 8.65
C PRO A 56 -7.84 0.76 8.03
N GLY A 57 -7.50 1.24 6.83
CA GLY A 57 -6.21 1.00 6.18
C GLY A 57 -5.17 2.10 6.46
N GLY A 58 -4.21 2.26 5.55
CA GLY A 58 -3.26 3.38 5.58
C GLY A 58 -2.00 3.19 6.43
N THR A 59 -1.71 1.97 6.90
CA THR A 59 -0.54 1.67 7.76
C THR A 59 0.14 0.38 7.31
N ILE A 60 1.34 0.08 7.83
CA ILE A 60 2.13 -1.12 7.54
C ILE A 60 1.33 -2.39 7.83
N GLU A 61 0.54 -2.39 8.90
CA GLU A 61 -0.41 -3.44 9.23
C GLU A 61 -1.78 -2.80 9.30
N GLY A 62 -2.70 -3.24 8.43
CA GLY A 62 -4.07 -2.78 8.45
C GLY A 62 -4.69 -3.00 9.82
N PHE A 63 -5.65 -2.16 10.19
CA PHE A 63 -6.32 -2.33 11.46
C PHE A 63 -7.32 -3.48 11.38
N ASN A 64 -7.48 -4.19 12.50
CA ASN A 64 -8.61 -5.09 12.67
C ASN A 64 -9.90 -4.26 12.77
N SER A 65 -11.02 -4.91 12.49
CA SER A 65 -12.34 -4.45 12.93
C SER A 65 -12.34 -4.14 14.44
N LYS A 66 -13.23 -3.25 14.89
CA LYS A 66 -13.25 -2.75 16.28
C LYS A 66 -13.44 -3.87 17.31
N ARG A 67 -14.25 -4.88 16.99
CA ARG A 67 -14.47 -6.08 17.83
C ARG A 67 -13.61 -7.27 17.42
N ASP A 68 -12.64 -7.04 16.54
CA ASP A 68 -11.56 -7.97 16.22
C ASP A 68 -12.02 -9.25 15.48
N TYR A 69 -13.14 -9.17 14.76
CA TYR A 69 -13.68 -10.28 13.96
C TYR A 69 -13.06 -10.40 12.57
N GLY A 70 -12.76 -9.28 11.90
CA GLY A 70 -11.92 -9.25 10.71
C GLY A 70 -10.55 -8.68 11.04
N LYS A 71 -9.47 -9.39 10.70
CA LYS A 71 -8.08 -8.93 10.95
C LYS A 71 -7.54 -8.12 9.79
N GLY A 72 -6.69 -7.16 10.08
CA GLY A 72 -6.03 -6.38 9.04
C GLY A 72 -4.91 -7.14 8.33
N GLY A 73 -4.62 -6.75 7.09
CA GLY A 73 -3.51 -7.29 6.31
C GLY A 73 -2.16 -6.84 6.84
N THR A 74 -1.13 -7.65 6.66
CA THR A 74 0.26 -7.33 7.04
C THR A 74 1.10 -7.04 5.81
N GLN A 75 2.41 -6.87 5.97
CA GLN A 75 3.33 -6.75 4.83
C GLN A 75 3.64 -8.09 4.14
N THR A 76 3.24 -9.21 4.72
CA THR A 76 3.62 -10.55 4.23
C THR A 76 2.45 -11.52 4.09
N SER A 77 1.26 -11.14 4.56
CA SER A 77 0.07 -11.97 4.49
C SER A 77 -1.19 -11.13 4.50
N GLY A 78 -2.26 -11.68 3.95
CA GLY A 78 -3.59 -11.11 4.18
C GLY A 78 -4.01 -11.22 5.64
N GLY A 79 -4.99 -10.40 6.00
CA GLY A 79 -5.63 -10.48 7.30
C GLY A 79 -6.53 -11.71 7.39
N GLN A 80 -6.55 -12.33 8.57
CA GLN A 80 -7.40 -13.49 8.83
C GLN A 80 -8.89 -13.12 8.91
N GLY A 81 -9.73 -13.98 8.37
CA GLY A 81 -11.19 -13.87 8.37
C GLY A 81 -11.85 -15.23 8.23
N ASN A 82 -13.17 -15.27 8.02
CA ASN A 82 -13.78 -16.47 7.42
C ASN A 82 -13.21 -16.73 6.04
N ILE A 83 -12.95 -15.64 5.30
CA ILE A 83 -12.16 -15.63 4.09
C ILE A 83 -11.02 -14.64 4.32
N ASP A 84 -9.81 -15.14 4.24
CA ASP A 84 -8.60 -14.34 4.44
C ASP A 84 -8.43 -13.35 3.29
N GLY A 85 -7.82 -12.21 3.60
CA GLY A 85 -7.28 -11.34 2.57
C GLY A 85 -6.14 -12.02 1.80
N SER A 86 -5.76 -11.44 0.67
CA SER A 86 -4.62 -11.91 -0.11
C SER A 86 -3.85 -10.74 -0.72
N PHE A 87 -2.82 -11.04 -1.50
CA PHE A 87 -2.03 -10.00 -2.16
C PHE A 87 -2.91 -9.15 -3.09
N GLY A 88 -3.06 -7.87 -2.76
CA GLY A 88 -3.89 -6.95 -3.53
C GLY A 88 -5.40 -7.01 -3.29
N LYS A 89 -5.92 -8.02 -2.57
CA LYS A 89 -7.36 -8.28 -2.49
C LYS A 89 -7.82 -8.46 -1.04
N GLY A 90 -8.95 -7.86 -0.68
CA GLY A 90 -9.61 -8.08 0.59
C GLY A 90 -10.31 -9.43 0.65
N GLY A 91 -10.49 -9.98 1.85
CA GLY A 91 -11.23 -11.22 2.08
C GLY A 91 -12.69 -11.06 1.67
N GLU A 92 -13.17 -11.96 0.82
CA GLU A 92 -14.44 -11.83 0.12
C GLU A 92 -15.41 -12.95 0.47
N ASN A 93 -16.69 -12.64 0.64
CA ASN A 93 -17.72 -13.67 0.80
C ASN A 93 -18.99 -13.25 0.04
N PRO A 94 -19.00 -13.32 -1.30
CA PRO A 94 -20.11 -12.83 -2.12
C PRO A 94 -21.39 -13.65 -1.96
N ASN A 95 -21.31 -14.88 -1.44
CA ASN A 95 -22.44 -15.79 -1.32
C ASN A 95 -23.28 -15.55 -0.05
N ARG A 96 -22.77 -14.76 0.90
CA ARG A 96 -23.43 -14.49 2.17
C ARG A 96 -24.03 -13.09 2.16
N ILE A 97 -25.24 -13.01 1.61
CA ILE A 97 -26.10 -11.81 1.51
C ILE A 97 -27.37 -12.00 2.38
N ASP A 98 -27.35 -12.94 3.32
CA ASP A 98 -28.47 -13.19 4.22
C ASP A 98 -28.50 -12.19 5.40
N GLY A 99 -29.54 -12.25 6.22
CA GLY A 99 -29.77 -11.32 7.33
C GLY A 99 -28.83 -11.47 8.54
N THR A 100 -27.72 -12.20 8.42
CA THR A 100 -26.74 -12.39 9.52
C THR A 100 -25.44 -11.58 9.35
N GLY A 101 -25.37 -10.72 8.34
CA GLY A 101 -24.31 -9.72 8.23
C GLY A 101 -23.01 -10.25 7.66
N ASN A 102 -22.33 -9.44 6.84
CA ASN A 102 -21.10 -9.84 6.16
C ASN A 102 -20.24 -8.64 5.74
N GLY A 103 -19.48 -8.11 6.70
CA GLY A 103 -18.40 -7.17 6.46
C GLY A 103 -17.19 -7.84 5.81
N ALA A 104 -16.91 -7.46 4.57
CA ALA A 104 -15.74 -7.91 3.82
C ALA A 104 -14.46 -7.11 4.15
N GLY A 105 -13.31 -7.69 3.83
CA GLY A 105 -12.00 -7.08 4.08
C GLY A 105 -11.67 -5.98 3.07
N GLY A 106 -10.93 -4.96 3.50
CA GLY A 106 -10.39 -3.93 2.63
C GLY A 106 -9.16 -4.41 1.86
N SER A 107 -8.97 -3.98 0.62
CA SER A 107 -7.73 -4.28 -0.12
C SER A 107 -6.52 -3.49 0.37
N GLY A 108 -5.33 -3.95 0.01
CA GLY A 108 -4.08 -3.26 0.30
C GLY A 108 -2.93 -3.86 -0.51
N TYR A 109 -1.71 -3.66 -0.03
CA TYR A 109 -0.57 -4.47 -0.48
C TYR A 109 -0.88 -5.94 -0.21
N PHE A 110 -1.31 -6.24 1.01
CA PHE A 110 -2.16 -7.37 1.33
C PHE A 110 -3.48 -6.87 1.92
N GLY A 111 -4.60 -7.46 1.51
CA GLY A 111 -5.91 -7.08 2.02
C GLY A 111 -6.16 -7.60 3.44
N GLY A 112 -7.11 -6.98 4.13
CA GLY A 112 -7.66 -7.49 5.38
C GLY A 112 -8.60 -8.67 5.15
N GLY A 113 -8.88 -9.42 6.20
CA GLY A 113 -9.83 -10.54 6.17
C GLY A 113 -11.28 -10.08 6.29
N SER A 114 -12.19 -10.92 5.82
CA SER A 114 -13.62 -10.77 6.12
C SER A 114 -13.87 -10.97 7.62
N LEU A 115 -15.10 -10.71 8.08
CA LEU A 115 -15.51 -11.13 9.41
C LEU A 115 -15.30 -12.65 9.64
N THR A 116 -15.07 -13.05 10.89
CA THR A 116 -15.04 -14.45 11.36
C THR A 116 -16.36 -14.92 12.00
N ASN A 117 -17.22 -14.00 12.42
CA ASN A 117 -18.50 -14.32 13.08
C ASN A 117 -19.71 -13.84 12.28
N ALA A 118 -20.71 -14.70 12.17
CA ALA A 118 -21.96 -14.48 11.46
C ALA A 118 -23.00 -13.68 12.25
N ASN A 119 -22.63 -12.48 12.73
CA ASN A 119 -23.51 -11.61 13.52
C ASN A 119 -23.26 -10.13 13.21
N ASP A 120 -23.35 -9.72 11.94
CA ASP A 120 -23.23 -8.31 11.54
C ASP A 120 -21.91 -7.68 12.00
N CYS A 121 -20.79 -8.35 11.72
CA CYS A 121 -19.46 -7.90 12.14
C CYS A 121 -18.65 -7.24 11.01
N GLY A 122 -17.61 -6.50 11.36
CA GLY A 122 -16.78 -5.75 10.41
C GLY A 122 -15.62 -6.55 9.86
N GLY A 123 -15.14 -6.15 8.68
CA GLY A 123 -13.90 -6.67 8.09
C GLY A 123 -12.66 -5.91 8.56
N GLY A 124 -11.48 -6.48 8.32
CA GLY A 124 -10.20 -5.80 8.57
C GLY A 124 -9.77 -4.92 7.38
N GLY A 125 -8.95 -3.90 7.66
CA GLY A 125 -8.34 -3.05 6.64
C GLY A 125 -7.12 -3.69 5.98
N GLY A 126 -6.78 -3.24 4.77
CA GLY A 126 -5.54 -3.69 4.11
C GLY A 126 -4.29 -3.00 4.66
N SER A 127 -3.13 -3.59 4.38
CA SER A 127 -1.82 -2.95 4.60
C SER A 127 -1.46 -2.02 3.47
N SER A 128 -0.81 -0.90 3.79
CA SER A 128 -0.27 0.04 2.80
C SER A 128 1.18 -0.30 2.44
N PHE A 129 1.64 0.20 1.31
CA PHE A 129 3.01 -0.01 0.85
C PHE A 129 3.52 1.24 0.15
N ILE A 130 4.74 1.64 0.45
CA ILE A 130 5.46 2.66 -0.30
C ILE A 130 6.87 2.13 -0.50
N SER A 131 7.31 2.00 -1.75
CA SER A 131 8.66 1.52 -2.03
C SER A 131 9.71 2.40 -1.36
N GLY A 132 10.56 1.80 -0.52
CA GLY A 132 11.58 2.50 0.27
C GLY A 132 11.14 2.93 1.67
N TYR A 133 9.85 2.81 2.03
CA TYR A 133 9.36 3.19 3.36
C TYR A 133 9.84 2.21 4.46
N PRO A 134 10.34 2.69 5.61
CA PRO A 134 10.78 1.84 6.71
C PRO A 134 9.68 0.89 7.21
N GLY A 135 10.01 -0.40 7.32
CA GLY A 135 9.08 -1.44 7.79
C GLY A 135 8.22 -2.08 6.68
N CYS A 136 8.16 -1.50 5.48
CA CYS A 136 7.56 -2.18 4.34
C CYS A 136 8.38 -3.41 3.90
N VAL A 137 7.69 -4.40 3.32
CA VAL A 137 8.32 -5.61 2.77
C VAL A 137 7.91 -5.79 1.33
N ALA A 138 8.81 -5.52 0.40
CA ALA A 138 8.57 -5.70 -1.02
C ALA A 138 8.63 -7.18 -1.41
N ILE A 139 7.78 -7.59 -2.34
CA ILE A 139 7.88 -8.89 -3.01
C ILE A 139 9.00 -8.90 -4.06
N THR A 140 9.50 -10.09 -4.39
CA THR A 140 10.49 -10.26 -5.46
C THR A 140 9.84 -10.28 -6.84
N GLY A 141 10.60 -9.95 -7.89
CA GLY A 141 10.11 -9.95 -9.26
C GLY A 141 9.66 -11.31 -9.77
N ASP A 142 10.23 -12.40 -9.22
CA ASP A 142 9.90 -13.79 -9.54
C ASP A 142 8.74 -14.36 -8.69
N SER A 143 8.08 -13.54 -7.86
CA SER A 143 6.87 -13.96 -7.12
C SER A 143 5.72 -14.27 -8.08
N THR A 144 4.96 -15.32 -7.78
CA THR A 144 3.75 -15.75 -8.49
C THR A 144 2.54 -15.69 -7.56
N GLU A 145 1.32 -15.71 -8.11
CA GLU A 145 0.08 -15.65 -7.32
C GLU A 145 0.00 -16.77 -6.25
N ASN A 146 0.54 -17.95 -6.57
CA ASN A 146 0.55 -19.11 -5.68
C ASN A 146 1.78 -19.16 -4.75
N LEU A 147 2.80 -18.33 -5.00
CA LEU A 147 4.04 -18.31 -4.23
C LEU A 147 4.61 -16.90 -4.18
N ILE A 148 4.21 -16.16 -3.16
CA ILE A 148 4.74 -14.84 -2.86
C ILE A 148 6.09 -15.00 -2.14
N LYS A 149 7.12 -14.37 -2.69
CA LYS A 149 8.47 -14.34 -2.12
C LYS A 149 8.82 -12.91 -1.75
N PHE A 150 9.53 -12.74 -0.64
CA PHE A 150 9.83 -11.43 -0.08
C PHE A 150 11.29 -11.06 -0.27
N ARG A 151 11.54 -9.78 -0.52
CA ARG A 151 12.87 -9.21 -0.46
C ARG A 151 13.37 -9.17 0.97
N THR A 152 14.68 -9.29 1.14
CA THR A 152 15.34 -9.31 2.44
C THR A 152 16.53 -8.35 2.46
N GLY A 153 17.11 -8.15 3.65
CA GLY A 153 18.30 -7.32 3.84
C GLY A 153 18.06 -5.84 3.51
N TYR A 154 19.09 -5.19 2.97
CA TYR A 154 19.09 -3.74 2.69
C TYR A 154 17.98 -3.31 1.71
N PHE A 155 17.55 -4.19 0.82
CA PHE A 155 16.53 -3.90 -0.18
C PHE A 155 15.12 -4.35 0.23
N LYS A 156 14.91 -4.71 1.51
CA LYS A 156 13.65 -5.28 2.01
C LYS A 156 12.41 -4.45 1.65
N SER A 157 12.48 -3.13 1.72
CA SER A 157 11.34 -2.24 1.40
C SER A 157 11.32 -1.73 -0.04
N ILE A 158 12.33 -2.04 -0.85
CA ILE A 158 12.50 -1.46 -2.20
C ILE A 158 11.88 -2.40 -3.23
N HIS A 159 10.90 -1.90 -3.98
CA HIS A 159 10.24 -2.61 -5.09
C HIS A 159 11.25 -3.29 -6.02
N TYR A 160 10.90 -4.45 -6.61
CA TYR A 160 11.84 -5.27 -7.38
C TYR A 160 12.43 -4.56 -8.61
N SER A 161 11.80 -3.48 -9.09
CA SER A 161 12.36 -2.63 -10.17
C SER A 161 13.54 -1.76 -9.72
N GLY A 162 13.78 -1.64 -8.42
CA GLY A 162 14.78 -0.73 -7.84
C GLY A 162 14.28 0.70 -7.60
N LEU A 163 13.07 1.06 -8.06
CA LEU A 163 12.47 2.36 -7.78
C LEU A 163 12.08 2.49 -6.31
N LYS A 164 12.34 3.65 -5.71
CA LYS A 164 11.92 4.01 -4.34
C LYS A 164 11.52 5.48 -4.27
N PHE A 165 10.80 5.83 -3.21
CA PHE A 165 10.51 7.21 -2.85
C PHE A 165 11.53 7.69 -1.82
N GLU A 166 11.91 8.96 -1.91
CA GLU A 166 12.69 9.64 -0.87
C GLU A 166 11.74 10.35 0.08
N ASP A 167 12.08 10.33 1.37
CA ASP A 167 11.30 10.92 2.47
C ASP A 167 9.78 10.60 2.46
N PRO A 168 9.38 9.33 2.28
CA PRO A 168 7.97 8.99 2.23
C PRO A 168 7.28 9.11 3.61
N ILE A 169 6.06 9.63 3.61
CA ILE A 169 5.17 9.67 4.79
C ILE A 169 3.97 8.76 4.54
N MET A 170 3.65 7.91 5.52
CA MET A 170 2.46 7.06 5.52
C MET A 170 1.54 7.49 6.66
N ILE A 171 0.34 7.96 6.32
CA ILE A 171 -0.67 8.40 7.29
C ILE A 171 -1.82 7.39 7.27
N ASN A 172 -2.20 6.92 8.46
CA ASN A 172 -3.22 5.89 8.60
C ASN A 172 -4.63 6.47 8.66
N GLY A 173 -5.64 5.64 8.39
CA GLY A 173 -7.04 6.07 8.32
C GLY A 173 -7.69 6.49 9.66
N LYS A 174 -6.96 6.45 10.79
CA LYS A 174 -7.40 7.01 12.09
C LYS A 174 -6.78 8.38 12.38
N SER A 175 -5.81 8.80 11.58
CA SER A 175 -5.13 10.08 11.71
C SER A 175 -5.74 11.11 10.75
N GLU A 176 -5.60 12.38 11.11
CA GLU A 176 -5.91 13.49 10.20
C GLU A 176 -4.96 13.49 9.00
N MET A 177 -5.53 13.66 7.81
CA MET A 177 -4.82 13.72 6.55
C MET A 177 -5.46 14.74 5.61
N PRO A 178 -4.69 15.31 4.67
CA PRO A 178 -5.25 16.20 3.66
C PRO A 178 -6.17 15.42 2.73
N SER A 179 -7.40 15.90 2.57
CA SER A 179 -8.34 15.39 1.57
C SER A 179 -7.96 15.84 0.16
N PRO A 180 -8.47 15.18 -0.90
CA PRO A 180 -8.16 15.55 -2.29
C PRO A 180 -8.47 17.01 -2.66
N ASN A 181 -9.47 17.61 -2.02
CA ASN A 181 -9.89 19.01 -2.19
C ASN A 181 -9.17 20.00 -1.26
N GLY A 182 -8.23 19.55 -0.43
CA GLY A 182 -7.37 20.40 0.40
C GLY A 182 -7.91 20.75 1.79
N SER A 183 -9.05 20.18 2.20
CA SER A 183 -9.46 20.18 3.62
C SER A 183 -8.71 19.12 4.42
N ILE A 184 -8.98 19.04 5.73
CA ILE A 184 -8.48 17.96 6.59
C ILE A 184 -9.62 16.97 6.84
N GLU A 185 -9.32 15.67 6.76
CA GLU A 185 -10.25 14.59 7.04
C GLU A 185 -9.58 13.46 7.85
N THR A 186 -10.38 12.60 8.50
CA THR A 186 -9.90 11.38 9.15
C THR A 186 -10.47 10.18 8.43
N GLY A 187 -9.61 9.44 7.72
CA GLY A 187 -10.06 8.48 6.72
C GLY A 187 -10.70 9.19 5.50
N HIS A 188 -10.80 8.47 4.39
CA HIS A 188 -11.36 9.02 3.15
C HIS A 188 -12.71 8.35 2.85
N SER A 189 -13.74 9.16 2.61
CA SER A 189 -15.05 8.68 2.16
C SER A 189 -15.19 8.90 0.65
N GLY A 190 -15.64 7.87 -0.06
CA GLY A 190 -15.80 7.91 -1.51
C GLY A 190 -14.64 7.25 -2.25
N ASN A 191 -14.40 7.72 -3.48
CA ASN A 191 -13.43 7.11 -4.38
C ASN A 191 -12.01 7.53 -4.03
N GLY A 192 -11.08 6.58 -4.08
CA GLY A 192 -9.66 6.84 -3.91
C GLY A 192 -9.08 7.82 -4.93
N TYR A 193 -8.03 8.55 -4.53
CA TYR A 193 -7.44 9.63 -5.33
C TYR A 193 -5.91 9.62 -5.25
N ILE A 194 -5.26 9.95 -6.36
CA ILE A 194 -3.81 10.19 -6.44
C ILE A 194 -3.58 11.59 -6.99
N ARG A 195 -2.82 12.40 -6.26
CA ARG A 195 -2.34 13.69 -6.74
C ARG A 195 -0.85 13.62 -7.06
N ILE A 196 -0.49 13.91 -8.30
CA ILE A 196 0.91 14.06 -8.72
C ILE A 196 1.12 15.51 -9.10
N THR A 197 2.10 16.15 -8.46
CA THR A 197 2.51 17.52 -8.78
C THR A 197 3.91 17.47 -9.34
N SER A 198 4.07 17.89 -10.60
CA SER A 198 5.39 18.07 -11.19
C SER A 198 5.95 19.41 -10.76
N PHE A 199 7.17 19.42 -10.25
CA PHE A 199 7.91 20.64 -9.99
C PHE A 199 8.92 20.82 -11.11
N SER A 200 8.93 22.00 -11.74
CA SER A 200 10.07 22.38 -12.58
C SER A 200 11.28 22.55 -11.67
N LEU A 201 12.24 21.64 -11.78
CA LEU A 201 13.55 21.85 -11.21
C LEU A 201 14.17 23.06 -11.92
N CYS A 202 14.11 24.23 -11.29
CA CYS A 202 14.96 25.35 -11.68
C CYS A 202 16.39 24.96 -11.28
N VAL A 203 17.04 24.19 -12.13
CA VAL A 203 18.49 24.03 -12.08
C VAL A 203 19.07 25.38 -12.52
N ASN A 204 19.36 26.23 -11.54
CA ASN A 204 20.26 27.35 -11.75
C ASN A 204 21.59 26.78 -12.26
N SER A 205 21.87 27.02 -13.54
CA SER A 205 23.04 26.53 -14.27
C SER A 205 24.39 26.96 -13.66
N SER A 206 24.38 27.89 -12.70
CA SER A 206 25.55 28.30 -11.92
C SER A 206 25.97 27.30 -10.83
N ILE A 207 25.05 26.50 -10.27
CA ILE A 207 25.36 25.56 -9.17
C ILE A 207 26.06 24.28 -9.69
N GLN A 208 25.76 23.86 -10.91
CA GLN A 208 26.47 22.75 -11.58
C GLN A 208 27.96 23.03 -11.75
N ASN A 209 28.36 24.29 -12.00
CA ASN A 209 29.78 24.65 -12.11
C ASN A 209 30.54 24.48 -10.80
N ILE A 210 29.90 24.70 -9.63
CA ILE A 210 30.58 24.55 -8.33
C ILE A 210 30.81 23.06 -8.01
N TYR A 211 29.80 22.21 -8.21
CA TYR A 211 29.95 20.78 -7.96
C TYR A 211 30.87 20.09 -8.99
N HIS A 212 30.87 20.53 -10.25
CA HIS A 212 31.80 20.01 -11.25
C HIS A 212 33.24 20.45 -10.98
N PHE A 213 33.47 21.72 -10.54
CA PHE A 213 34.79 22.17 -10.11
C PHE A 213 35.29 21.42 -8.86
N TYR A 214 34.42 21.20 -7.88
CA TYR A 214 34.80 20.53 -6.63
C TYR A 214 35.16 19.05 -6.86
N LEU A 215 34.44 18.36 -7.75
CA LEU A 215 34.75 16.99 -8.15
C LEU A 215 36.05 16.90 -8.96
N LEU A 216 36.30 17.86 -9.86
CA LEU A 216 37.57 17.95 -10.60
C LEU A 216 38.76 18.22 -9.66
N PHE A 217 38.58 19.08 -8.65
CA PHE A 217 39.64 19.43 -7.70
C PHE A 217 40.01 18.25 -6.80
N LEU A 218 39.03 17.43 -6.39
CA LEU A 218 39.29 16.19 -5.64
C LEU A 218 40.01 15.14 -6.48
N LEU A 219 39.65 14.99 -7.76
CA LEU A 219 40.34 14.10 -8.71
C LEU A 219 41.79 14.53 -8.99
N ILE A 220 42.06 15.84 -9.05
CA ILE A 220 43.43 16.38 -9.23
C ILE A 220 44.26 16.15 -7.95
N PHE A 221 43.68 16.28 -6.76
CA PHE A 221 44.41 16.01 -5.50
C PHE A 221 44.73 14.52 -5.30
N GLU A 222 43.79 13.61 -5.59
CA GLU A 222 44.07 12.17 -5.48
C GLU A 222 45.11 11.68 -6.50
N SER A 223 45.09 12.21 -7.73
CA SER A 223 46.10 11.87 -8.74
C SER A 223 47.47 12.49 -8.47
N SER A 224 47.54 13.64 -7.78
CA SER A 224 48.81 14.25 -7.35
C SER A 224 49.48 13.49 -6.20
N ILE A 225 48.68 12.90 -5.29
CA ILE A 225 49.18 12.08 -4.18
C ILE A 225 49.74 10.75 -4.69
N PHE A 226 49.16 10.19 -5.77
CA PHE A 226 49.62 8.94 -6.37
C PHE A 226 50.95 9.06 -7.15
N ILE A 227 51.33 10.26 -7.60
CA ILE A 227 52.58 10.49 -8.37
C ILE A 227 53.79 10.76 -7.44
N LEU A 228 53.58 11.06 -6.15
CA LEU A 228 54.65 11.29 -5.17
C LEU A 228 55.02 10.05 -4.32
N CYS A 229 54.35 8.93 -4.52
CA CYS A 229 54.64 7.64 -3.87
C CYS A 229 54.74 6.50 -4.89
N ASN A 230 55.78 6.52 -5.74
CA ASN A 230 56.51 5.36 -6.29
C ASN A 230 57.64 5.83 -7.21
#